data_AF-A0A1G1X0G1-F1
#
_entry.id   AF-A0A1G1X0G1-F1
#
_cell.length_a   1.000
_cell.length_b   1.000
_cell.length_c   1.000
_cell.angle_alpha   90.00
_cell.angle_beta   90.00
_cell.angle_gamma   90.00
#
_symmetry.space_group_name_H-M   'P 1'
#
loop_
_entity.id
_entity.type
_entity.pdbx_description
1 polymer ?
#
loop_
_entity_poly.entity_id
_entity_poly.type
_entity_poly.pdbx_seq_one_letter_code
_entity_poly.pdbx_strand_id
1 'polypeptide(L)'
;MEKISILFLQITIVLIGIGALAFMLWEPHLEGRNAHATPFEVYFNDPFLTYAYTASIAFFVALYQAFRLLGYIRQNKIFSQDSAKALRTIQYCAISLIGFIGAPLAYLCIVQPGDDIAGGVAMGIVTIFISAVFATTAAVCTSILQSKLLTVCTPSPTTRATHSPRKLR
;
A
#
# COMPACT_ATOMS: atom_id res chain seq x y z
N MET A 1 9.75 21.37 14.98
CA MET A 1 9.34 21.50 13.57
C MET A 1 8.95 20.16 12.96
N GLU A 2 9.72 19.09 13.14
CA GLU A 2 9.43 17.77 12.53
C GLU A 2 8.05 17.16 12.88
N LYS A 3 7.61 17.28 14.14
CA LYS A 3 6.29 16.77 14.57
C LYS A 3 5.12 17.47 13.88
N ILE A 4 5.27 18.76 13.56
CA ILE A 4 4.25 19.55 12.86
C ILE A 4 4.17 19.09 11.40
N SER A 5 5.30 18.87 10.73
CA SER A 5 5.34 18.35 9.36
C SER A 5 4.70 16.97 9.24
N ILE A 6 4.94 16.07 10.21
CA ILE A 6 4.32 14.75 10.22
C ILE A 6 2.81 14.84 10.44
N LEU A 7 2.36 15.74 11.32
CA LEU A 7 0.94 15.96 11.58
C LEU A 7 0.25 16.55 10.34
N PHE A 8 0.89 17.49 9.65
CA PHE A 8 0.43 18.01 8.37
C PHE A 8 0.27 16.89 7.34
N LEU A 9 1.27 16.02 7.19
CA LEU A 9 1.19 14.89 6.25
C LEU A 9 0.09 13.88 6.64
N GLN A 10 -0.16 13.65 7.94
CA GLN A 10 -1.29 12.84 8.39
C GLN A 10 -2.64 13.45 7.99
N ILE A 11 -2.81 14.77 8.14
CA ILE A 11 -4.03 15.47 7.70
C ILE A 11 -4.20 15.34 6.19
N THR A 12 -3.11 15.53 5.42
CA THR A 12 -3.12 15.37 3.97
C THR A 12 -3.56 13.97 3.55
N ILE A 13 -3.06 12.92 4.21
CA ILE A 13 -3.48 11.53 3.94
C ILE A 13 -4.98 11.34 4.18
N VAL A 14 -5.52 11.90 5.26
CA VAL A 14 -6.96 11.83 5.55
C VAL A 14 -7.76 12.58 4.48
N LEU A 15 -7.31 13.77 4.06
CA LEU A 15 -7.96 14.54 3.02
C LEU A 15 -7.95 13.82 1.67
N ILE A 16 -6.84 13.18 1.30
CA ILE A 16 -6.74 12.33 0.11
C ILE A 16 -7.74 11.17 0.20
N GLY A 17 -7.84 10.52 1.36
CA GLY A 17 -8.81 9.45 1.57
C GLY A 17 -10.26 9.91 1.40
N ILE A 18 -10.63 11.05 1.98
CA ILE A 18 -11.97 11.62 1.85
C ILE A 18 -12.26 12.01 0.39
N GLY A 19 -11.30 12.69 -0.26
CA GLY A 19 -11.44 13.09 -1.66
C GLY A 19 -11.58 11.88 -2.60
N ALA A 20 -10.76 10.84 -2.40
CA ALA A 20 -10.86 9.60 -3.17
C ALA A 20 -12.21 8.90 -2.95
N LEU A 21 -12.70 8.82 -1.70
CA LEU A 21 -14.00 8.22 -1.40
C LEU A 21 -15.15 9.02 -2.04
N ALA A 22 -15.11 10.34 -1.93
CA ALA A 22 -16.12 11.21 -2.55
C ALA A 22 -16.12 11.08 -4.08
N PHE A 23 -14.93 11.05 -4.69
CA PHE A 23 -14.79 10.85 -6.13
C PHE A 23 -15.35 9.48 -6.55
N MET A 24 -15.03 8.42 -5.82
CA MET A 24 -15.49 7.07 -6.11
C MET A 24 -17.01 6.92 -6.02
N LEU A 25 -17.66 7.62 -5.07
CA LEU A 25 -19.12 7.63 -4.96
C LEU A 25 -19.78 8.55 -6.01
N TRP A 26 -19.12 9.64 -6.40
CA TRP A 26 -19.70 10.61 -7.33
C TRP A 26 -19.58 10.18 -8.80
N GLU A 27 -18.42 9.67 -9.20
CA GLU A 27 -18.07 9.37 -10.60
C GLU A 27 -19.03 8.42 -11.34
N PRO A 28 -19.57 7.34 -10.72
CA PRO A 28 -20.50 6.44 -11.40
C PRO A 28 -21.78 7.12 -11.87
N HIS A 29 -22.17 8.24 -11.25
CA HIS A 29 -23.34 9.00 -11.65
C HIS A 29 -23.10 9.92 -12.87
N LEU A 30 -21.82 10.19 -13.21
CA LEU A 30 -21.45 11.01 -14.36
C LEU A 30 -21.33 10.19 -15.65
N GLU A 31 -21.20 8.87 -15.53
CA GLU A 31 -21.16 8.00 -16.69
C GLU A 31 -22.53 7.97 -17.39
N GLY A 32 -22.55 8.34 -18.67
CA GLY A 32 -23.77 8.32 -19.49
C GLY A 32 -24.42 6.93 -19.59
N ARG A 33 -23.66 5.87 -19.30
CA ARG A 33 -24.15 4.48 -19.21
C ARG A 33 -25.15 4.27 -18.06
N ASN A 34 -25.08 5.11 -17.02
CA ASN A 34 -25.92 5.05 -15.82
C ASN A 34 -27.05 6.10 -15.82
N ALA A 35 -27.26 6.83 -16.92
CA ALA A 35 -28.22 7.94 -17.01
C ALA A 35 -29.69 7.57 -16.70
N HIS A 36 -30.05 6.28 -16.81
CA HIS A 36 -31.38 5.76 -16.50
C HIS A 36 -31.37 4.63 -15.46
N ALA A 37 -30.21 4.32 -14.88
CA ALA A 37 -30.06 3.24 -13.93
C ALA A 37 -30.43 3.71 -12.51
N THR A 38 -31.06 2.85 -11.74
CA THR A 38 -31.26 3.12 -10.30
C THR A 38 -29.92 3.04 -9.56
N PRO A 39 -29.74 3.73 -8.42
CA PRO A 39 -28.51 3.61 -7.62
C PRO A 39 -28.18 2.15 -7.26
N PHE A 40 -29.20 1.31 -7.08
CA PHE A 40 -29.00 -0.11 -6.82
C PHE A 40 -28.38 -0.83 -8.02
N GLU A 41 -28.84 -0.57 -9.24
CA GLU A 41 -28.26 -1.16 -10.45
C GLU A 41 -26.83 -0.66 -10.69
N VAL A 42 -26.57 0.63 -10.48
CA VAL A 42 -25.24 1.22 -10.65
C VAL A 42 -24.22 0.56 -9.71
N TYR A 43 -24.57 0.39 -8.42
CA TYR A 43 -23.60 -0.10 -7.43
C TYR A 43 -23.54 -1.62 -7.27
N PHE A 44 -24.62 -2.35 -7.55
CA PHE A 44 -24.70 -3.79 -7.26
C PHE A 44 -24.81 -4.67 -8.50
N ASN A 45 -25.26 -4.14 -9.63
CA ASN A 45 -25.38 -4.93 -10.87
C ASN A 45 -24.26 -4.65 -11.88
N ASP A 46 -23.42 -3.64 -11.67
CA ASP A 46 -22.26 -3.38 -12.52
C ASP A 46 -21.03 -4.18 -12.04
N PRO A 47 -20.56 -5.19 -12.79
CA PRO A 47 -19.38 -5.99 -12.42
C PRO A 47 -18.10 -5.17 -12.41
N PHE A 48 -17.98 -4.16 -13.29
CA PHE A 48 -16.81 -3.28 -13.33
C PHE A 48 -16.75 -2.43 -12.07
N LEU A 49 -17.88 -1.89 -11.64
CA LEU A 49 -17.94 -1.08 -10.44
C LEU A 49 -17.70 -1.91 -9.17
N THR A 50 -18.30 -3.11 -9.08
CA THR A 50 -18.02 -4.07 -8.00
C THR A 50 -16.53 -4.39 -7.91
N TYR A 51 -15.87 -4.58 -9.05
CA TYR A 51 -14.44 -4.86 -9.12
C TYR A 51 -13.59 -3.66 -8.67
N ALA A 52 -13.89 -2.44 -9.17
CA ALA A 52 -13.19 -1.22 -8.79
C ALA A 52 -13.33 -0.92 -7.28
N TYR A 53 -14.53 -1.12 -6.73
CA TYR A 53 -14.81 -0.98 -5.29
C TYR A 53 -14.03 -2.00 -4.47
N THR A 54 -13.91 -3.25 -4.95
CA THR A 54 -13.10 -4.28 -4.29
C THR A 54 -11.61 -3.91 -4.29
N ALA A 55 -11.08 -3.43 -5.42
CA ALA A 55 -9.69 -2.97 -5.51
C ALA A 55 -9.41 -1.76 -4.60
N SER A 56 -10.39 -0.86 -4.44
CA SER A 56 -10.27 0.33 -3.58
C SER A 56 -10.01 -0.01 -2.11
N ILE A 57 -10.44 -1.18 -1.64
CA ILE A 57 -10.17 -1.65 -0.27
C ILE A 57 -8.66 -1.70 -0.02
N ALA A 58 -7.87 -2.23 -0.96
CA ALA A 58 -6.42 -2.27 -0.84
C ALA A 58 -5.81 -0.86 -0.75
N PHE A 59 -6.34 0.09 -1.52
CA PHE A 59 -5.91 1.49 -1.48
C PHE A 59 -6.21 2.15 -0.12
N PHE A 60 -7.43 2.01 0.41
CA PHE A 60 -7.78 2.57 1.73
C PHE A 60 -7.00 1.92 2.88
N VAL A 61 -6.75 0.61 2.80
CA VAL A 61 -5.88 -0.08 3.77
C VAL A 61 -4.46 0.47 3.71
N ALA A 62 -3.92 0.74 2.52
CA ALA A 62 -2.60 1.36 2.38
C ALA A 62 -2.55 2.77 2.98
N LEU A 63 -3.57 3.61 2.74
CA LEU A 63 -3.69 4.95 3.34
C LEU A 63 -3.73 4.89 4.87
N TYR A 64 -4.53 3.98 5.43
CA TYR A 64 -4.61 3.80 6.88
C TYR A 64 -3.28 3.38 7.50
N GLN A 65 -2.57 2.45 6.84
CA GLN A 65 -1.26 2.00 7.32
C GLN A 65 -0.19 3.09 7.17
N ALA A 66 -0.27 3.92 6.13
CA ALA A 66 0.59 5.09 6.00
C ALA A 66 0.34 6.10 7.13
N PHE A 67 -0.93 6.39 7.45
CA PHE A 67 -1.30 7.24 8.57
C PHE A 67 -0.73 6.71 9.90
N ARG A 68 -0.83 5.40 10.16
CA ARG A 68 -0.27 4.76 11.35
C ARG A 68 1.25 4.83 11.38
N LEU A 69 1.91 4.61 10.25
CA LEU A 69 3.37 4.69 10.13
C LEU A 69 3.87 6.10 10.51
N LEU A 70 3.22 7.15 10.01
CA LEU A 70 3.49 8.53 10.43
C LEU A 70 3.27 8.74 11.93
N GLY A 71 2.25 8.11 12.50
CA GLY A 71 2.00 8.11 13.94
C GLY A 71 3.16 7.51 14.74
N TYR A 72 3.78 6.44 14.23
CA TYR A 72 4.98 5.85 14.84
C TYR A 72 6.21 6.74 14.71
N ILE A 73 6.40 7.39 13.56
CA ILE A 73 7.46 8.40 13.36
C ILE A 73 7.32 9.52 14.38
N ARG A 74 6.10 10.05 14.58
CA ARG A 74 5.83 11.11 15.57
C ARG A 74 6.15 10.68 17.00
N GLN A 75 5.98 9.39 17.32
CA GLN A 75 6.31 8.81 18.62
C GLN A 75 7.77 8.34 18.75
N ASN A 76 8.63 8.60 17.76
CA ASN A 76 9.99 8.06 17.68
C ASN A 76 10.08 6.52 17.69
N LYS A 77 9.01 5.82 17.31
CA LYS A 77 8.91 4.35 17.26
C LYS A 77 9.14 3.78 15.85
N ILE A 78 10.04 4.39 15.08
CA ILE A 78 10.29 4.05 13.67
C ILE A 78 10.87 2.63 13.56
N PHE A 79 11.82 2.30 14.44
CA PHE A 79 12.43 0.96 14.53
C PHE A 79 11.63 0.06 15.49
N SER A 80 10.34 -0.09 15.23
CA SER A 80 9.47 -1.03 15.94
C SER A 80 8.97 -2.11 14.99
N GLN A 81 8.68 -3.29 15.55
CA GLN A 81 8.00 -4.36 14.83
C GLN A 81 6.66 -3.89 14.25
N ASP A 82 5.97 -2.96 14.92
CA ASP A 82 4.71 -2.38 14.45
C ASP A 82 4.88 -1.53 13.17
N SER A 83 5.97 -0.77 13.10
CA SER A 83 6.32 0.04 11.92
C SER A 83 6.68 -0.85 10.73
N ALA A 84 7.46 -1.91 10.98
CA ALA A 84 7.78 -2.91 9.95
C ALA A 84 6.52 -3.66 9.46
N LYS A 85 5.58 -3.97 10.35
CA LYS A 85 4.30 -4.61 9.99
C LYS A 85 3.43 -3.68 9.15
N ALA A 86 3.30 -2.41 9.52
CA ALA A 86 2.54 -1.42 8.76
C ALA A 86 3.09 -1.28 7.33
N LEU A 87 4.42 -1.21 7.19
CA LEU A 87 5.09 -1.07 5.90
C LEU A 87 4.93 -2.32 5.01
N ARG A 88 4.99 -3.53 5.61
CA ARG A 88 4.64 -4.77 4.89
C ARG A 88 3.21 -4.77 4.39
N THR A 89 2.26 -4.29 5.18
CA THR A 89 0.87 -4.20 4.71
C THR A 89 0.74 -3.26 3.52
N ILE A 90 1.41 -2.10 3.55
CA ILE A 90 1.44 -1.17 2.39
C ILE A 90 2.01 -1.86 1.15
N GLN A 91 3.10 -2.63 1.29
CA GLN A 91 3.68 -3.40 0.20
C GLN A 91 2.68 -4.41 -0.37
N TYR A 92 1.99 -5.19 0.48
CA TYR A 92 0.99 -6.15 0.01
C TYR A 92 -0.18 -5.46 -0.70
N CYS A 93 -0.65 -4.33 -0.18
CA CYS A 93 -1.67 -3.52 -0.85
C CYS A 93 -1.22 -3.04 -2.23
N ALA A 94 0.04 -2.60 -2.38
CA ALA A 94 0.58 -2.20 -3.68
C ALA A 94 0.65 -3.38 -4.67
N ILE A 95 1.06 -4.57 -4.22
CA ILE A 95 1.05 -5.79 -5.04
C ILE A 95 -0.37 -6.19 -5.44
N SER A 96 -1.32 -6.11 -4.50
CA SER A 96 -2.74 -6.35 -4.81
C SER A 96 -3.25 -5.38 -5.87
N LEU A 97 -2.94 -4.08 -5.77
CA LEU A 97 -3.34 -3.08 -6.77
C LEU A 97 -2.73 -3.37 -8.15
N ILE A 98 -1.47 -3.81 -8.22
CA ILE A 98 -0.85 -4.26 -9.48
C ILE A 98 -1.65 -5.41 -10.09
N GLY A 99 -2.04 -6.41 -9.28
CA GLY A 99 -2.88 -7.52 -9.74
C GLY A 99 -4.26 -7.05 -10.21
N PHE A 100 -4.92 -6.19 -9.42
CA PHE A 100 -6.24 -5.65 -9.73
C PHE A 100 -6.25 -4.81 -11.02
N ILE A 101 -5.16 -4.13 -11.35
CA ILE A 101 -5.08 -3.34 -12.58
C ILE A 101 -4.58 -4.20 -13.75
N GLY A 102 -3.58 -5.05 -13.50
CA GLY A 102 -2.95 -5.88 -14.53
C GLY A 102 -3.85 -6.95 -15.11
N ALA A 103 -4.71 -7.60 -14.29
CA ALA A 103 -5.61 -8.65 -14.77
C ALA A 103 -6.63 -8.17 -15.82
N PRO A 104 -7.44 -7.12 -15.57
CA PRO A 104 -8.40 -6.62 -16.55
C PRO A 104 -7.68 -6.01 -17.76
N LEU A 105 -6.52 -5.38 -17.54
CA LEU A 105 -5.72 -4.85 -18.64
C LEU A 105 -5.23 -5.95 -19.59
N ALA A 106 -4.70 -7.04 -19.05
CA ALA A 106 -4.29 -8.20 -19.84
C ALA A 106 -5.48 -8.84 -20.56
N TYR A 107 -6.62 -8.96 -19.88
CA TYR A 107 -7.85 -9.48 -20.48
C TYR A 107 -8.31 -8.64 -21.66
N LEU A 108 -8.37 -7.30 -21.51
CA LEU A 108 -8.77 -6.39 -22.58
C LEU A 108 -7.85 -6.48 -23.79
N CYS A 109 -6.52 -6.52 -23.57
CA CYS A 109 -5.55 -6.67 -24.65
C CYS A 109 -5.70 -7.98 -25.44
N ILE A 110 -6.19 -9.05 -24.81
CA ILE A 110 -6.40 -10.36 -25.46
C ILE A 110 -7.76 -10.41 -26.18
N VAL A 111 -8.82 -9.88 -25.56
CA VAL A 111 -10.21 -10.06 -26.01
C VAL A 111 -10.68 -8.99 -27.00
N GLN A 112 -10.19 -7.76 -26.89
CA GLN A 112 -10.48 -6.69 -27.86
C GLN A 112 -9.17 -6.04 -28.32
N PRO A 113 -8.54 -6.54 -29.39
CA PRO A 113 -7.50 -5.77 -30.06
C PRO A 113 -8.15 -4.64 -30.87
N GLY A 114 -7.99 -3.38 -30.44
CA GLY A 114 -8.50 -2.20 -31.15
C GLY A 114 -8.02 -0.89 -30.54
N ASP A 115 -8.11 0.20 -31.32
CA ASP A 115 -7.60 1.53 -30.92
C ASP A 115 -8.39 2.18 -29.76
N ASP A 116 -9.63 1.77 -29.54
CA ASP A 116 -10.53 2.33 -28.52
C ASP A 116 -10.07 2.05 -27.06
N ILE A 117 -9.11 1.15 -26.87
CA ILE A 117 -8.63 0.74 -25.52
C ILE A 117 -7.29 1.38 -25.18
N ALA A 118 -6.64 2.06 -26.13
CA ALA A 118 -5.31 2.62 -25.94
C ALA A 118 -5.23 3.57 -24.72
N GLY A 119 -6.28 4.37 -24.50
CA GLY A 119 -6.36 5.26 -23.34
C GLY A 119 -6.40 4.51 -21.99
N GLY A 120 -7.28 3.51 -21.87
CA GLY A 120 -7.37 2.67 -20.68
C GLY A 120 -6.09 1.87 -20.42
N VAL A 121 -5.48 1.37 -21.50
CA VAL A 121 -4.21 0.63 -21.44
C VAL A 121 -3.07 1.51 -20.95
N ALA A 122 -2.93 2.72 -21.51
CA ALA A 122 -1.90 3.66 -21.08
C ALA A 122 -2.04 4.03 -19.59
N MET A 123 -3.25 4.35 -19.13
CA MET A 123 -3.51 4.66 -17.72
C MET A 123 -3.22 3.48 -16.79
N GLY A 124 -3.59 2.26 -17.20
CA GLY A 124 -3.29 1.04 -16.46
C GLY A 124 -1.78 0.80 -16.31
N ILE A 125 -1.01 0.94 -17.39
CA ILE A 125 0.45 0.76 -17.37
C ILE A 125 1.11 1.78 -16.44
N VAL A 126 0.73 3.05 -16.54
CA VAL A 126 1.27 4.11 -15.67
C VAL A 126 0.98 3.81 -14.20
N THR A 127 -0.25 3.37 -13.90
CA THR A 127 -0.65 3.07 -12.52
C THR A 127 0.07 1.84 -11.96
N ILE A 128 0.28 0.80 -12.77
CA ILE A 128 1.10 -0.37 -12.41
C ILE A 128 2.54 0.05 -12.12
N PHE A 129 3.12 0.90 -12.97
CA PHE A 129 4.49 1.38 -12.79
C PHE A 129 4.64 2.15 -11.47
N ILE A 130 3.73 3.08 -11.19
CA ILE A 130 3.71 3.83 -9.91
C ILE A 130 3.60 2.86 -8.74
N SER A 131 2.68 1.89 -8.81
CA SER A 131 2.48 0.89 -7.76
C SER A 131 3.72 0.01 -7.56
N ALA A 132 4.43 -0.36 -8.62
CA ALA A 132 5.66 -1.13 -8.56
C ALA A 132 6.81 -0.37 -7.89
N VAL A 133 6.95 0.93 -8.17
CA VAL A 133 7.92 1.81 -7.49
C VAL A 133 7.60 1.91 -6.00
N PHE A 134 6.33 2.09 -5.63
CA PHE A 134 5.90 2.12 -4.23
C PHE A 134 6.14 0.78 -3.53
N ALA A 135 5.80 -0.34 -4.16
CA ALA A 135 6.03 -1.68 -3.62
C ALA A 135 7.51 -1.95 -3.38
N THR A 136 8.37 -1.58 -4.34
CA THR A 136 9.82 -1.77 -4.23
C THR A 136 10.42 -0.91 -3.13
N THR A 137 10.04 0.38 -3.07
CA THR A 137 10.48 1.29 -2.01
C THR A 137 10.07 0.77 -0.63
N ALA A 138 8.81 0.34 -0.47
CA ALA A 138 8.31 -0.24 0.77
C ALA A 138 9.06 -1.52 1.16
N ALA A 139 9.36 -2.39 0.19
CA ALA A 139 10.10 -3.64 0.42
C ALA A 139 11.53 -3.38 0.91
N VAL A 140 12.23 -2.42 0.29
CA VAL A 140 13.59 -2.02 0.69
C VAL A 140 13.56 -1.43 2.10
N CYS A 141 12.66 -0.48 2.37
CA CYS A 141 12.53 0.12 3.71
C CYS A 141 12.17 -0.93 4.77
N THR A 142 11.31 -1.91 4.45
CA THR A 142 10.96 -3.01 5.35
C THR A 142 12.19 -3.86 5.67
N SER A 143 12.98 -4.21 4.67
CA SER A 143 14.20 -5.03 4.83
C SER A 143 15.25 -4.32 5.70
N ILE A 144 15.40 -3.01 5.53
CA ILE A 144 16.28 -2.17 6.37
C ILE A 144 15.78 -2.14 7.82
N LEU A 145 14.48 -1.93 8.04
CA LEU A 145 13.91 -1.91 9.39
C LEU A 145 14.10 -3.26 10.11
N GLN A 146 13.90 -4.36 9.40
CA GLN A 146 14.03 -5.71 9.97
C GLN A 146 15.48 -6.09 10.28
N SER A 147 16.42 -5.75 9.41
CA SER A 147 17.85 -5.97 9.68
C SER A 147 18.32 -5.19 10.91
N LYS A 148 17.89 -3.94 11.09
CA LYS A 148 18.20 -3.14 12.29
C LYS A 148 17.59 -3.74 13.55
N LEU A 149 16.33 -4.19 13.50
CA LEU A 149 15.67 -4.86 14.63
C LEU A 149 16.40 -6.15 15.04
N LEU A 150 16.79 -6.98 14.08
CA LEU A 150 17.52 -8.23 14.34
C LEU A 150 18.92 -7.99 14.94
N THR A 151 19.61 -6.94 14.50
CA THR A 151 20.95 -6.57 15.02
C THR A 151 20.90 -6.15 16.50
N VAL A 152 19.79 -5.55 16.96
CA VAL A 152 19.62 -5.16 18.38
C VAL A 152 19.41 -6.39 19.28
N CYS A 153 18.92 -7.51 18.74
CA CYS A 153 18.67 -8.74 19.50
C CYS A 153 19.86 -9.72 19.54
N THR A 154 20.98 -9.44 18.87
CA THR A 154 22.18 -10.29 19.00
C THR A 154 22.95 -9.92 20.27
N PRO A 155 23.15 -10.84 21.24
CA PRO A 155 24.02 -10.57 22.37
C PRO A 155 25.46 -10.36 21.88
N SER A 156 26.12 -9.33 22.41
CA SER A 156 27.53 -9.07 22.11
C SER A 156 28.39 -10.30 22.47
N PRO A 157 29.40 -10.67 21.67
CA PRO A 157 30.24 -11.84 21.95
C PRO A 157 31.28 -11.58 23.06
N THR A 158 31.21 -10.47 23.79
CA THR A 158 32.30 -9.98 24.64
C THR A 158 32.15 -10.31 26.13
N THR A 159 31.53 -11.44 26.47
CA THR A 159 31.57 -11.98 27.85
C THR A 159 31.61 -13.50 27.88
N ARG A 160 32.45 -14.11 27.04
CA ARG A 160 32.95 -15.46 27.30
C ARG A 160 34.36 -15.36 27.89
N ALA A 161 34.42 -14.81 29.10
CA ALA A 161 35.62 -14.80 29.90
C ALA A 161 36.00 -16.25 30.25
N THR A 162 37.12 -16.71 29.69
CA THR A 162 38.17 -17.47 30.38
C THR A 162 37.76 -18.13 31.71
N HIS A 163 37.23 -19.35 31.65
CA HIS A 163 37.32 -20.26 32.79
C HIS A 163 38.14 -21.49 32.36
N SER A 164 39.45 -21.32 32.48
CA SER A 164 40.43 -22.41 32.48
C SER A 164 40.22 -23.28 33.72
N PRO A 165 40.09 -24.61 33.62
CA PRO A 165 40.35 -25.49 34.73
C PRO A 165 41.79 -26.01 34.59
N ARG A 166 42.70 -25.36 35.30
CA ARG A 166 44.00 -25.93 35.67
C ARG A 166 43.71 -27.15 36.57
N LYS A 167 43.69 -28.36 36.01
CA LYS A 167 43.68 -29.61 36.79
C LYS A 167 45.11 -29.97 37.18
N LEU A 168 45.44 -29.77 38.46
CA LEU A 168 46.45 -30.53 39.17
C LEU A 168 45.88 -31.93 39.46
N ARG A 169 46.46 -32.97 38.88
CA ARG A 169 46.88 -34.23 39.52
C ARG A 169 47.35 -35.22 38.47
#